data_AF-A0A4R6FX45-F1
#
_entry.id   AF-A0A4R6FX45-F1
#
_cell.length_a   1.000
_cell.length_b   1.000
_cell.length_c   1.000
_cell.angle_alpha   90.00
_cell.angle_beta   90.00
_cell.angle_gamma   90.00
#
_symmetry.space_group_name_H-M   'P 1'
#
loop_
_entity.id
_entity.type
_entity.pdbx_description
1 polymer ?
#
loop_
_entity_poly.entity_id
_entity_poly.type
_entity_poly.pdbx_seq_one_letter_code
_entity_poly.pdbx_strand_id
1 'polypeptide(L)'
;MEFEPELAALIARLCETPLLDRGTAHKLHRAAFEEAFPKMLQGQTFGQAMGGLSILNQPEDAFRAELKSIDNDLGRQIGIVNDALDQWFTKGEAPPPYYAWRIAVILSKAKRKDEEGRFLAAWCKHFGATRGNRYEALADRARKLGVY
;
A
#
# COMPACT_ATOMS: atom_id res chain seq x y z
N MET A 1 -15.71 -4.79 -17.70
CA MET A 1 -15.53 -4.93 -16.24
C MET A 1 -14.25 -5.74 -16.06
N GLU A 2 -13.11 -5.05 -16.09
CA GLU A 2 -11.80 -5.66 -16.47
C GLU A 2 -10.82 -5.86 -15.30
N PHE A 3 -11.17 -5.48 -14.06
CA PHE A 3 -10.20 -5.45 -12.94
C PHE A 3 -10.32 -6.60 -11.92
N GLU A 4 -11.11 -7.63 -12.25
CA GLU A 4 -11.28 -8.82 -11.39
C GLU A 4 -10.00 -9.65 -11.23
N PRO A 5 -9.19 -9.90 -12.28
CA PRO A 5 -7.99 -10.72 -12.12
C PRO A 5 -6.91 -10.02 -11.29
N GLU A 6 -6.74 -8.70 -11.42
CA GLU A 6 -5.73 -7.93 -10.67
C GLU A 6 -6.06 -7.86 -9.18
N LEU A 7 -7.33 -7.68 -8.83
CA LEU A 7 -7.76 -7.69 -7.43
C LEU A 7 -7.56 -9.08 -6.81
N ALA A 8 -7.94 -10.14 -7.53
CA ALA A 8 -7.74 -11.51 -7.07
C ALA A 8 -6.26 -11.81 -6.86
N ALA A 9 -5.39 -11.38 -7.78
CA ALA A 9 -3.94 -11.52 -7.68
C ALA A 9 -3.36 -10.76 -6.48
N LEU A 10 -3.80 -9.52 -6.22
CA LEU A 10 -3.38 -8.76 -5.05
C LEU A 10 -3.78 -9.46 -3.74
N ILE A 11 -5.02 -9.96 -3.66
CA ILE A 11 -5.50 -10.70 -2.49
C ILE A 11 -4.69 -11.99 -2.30
N ALA A 12 -4.45 -12.75 -3.37
CA ALA A 12 -3.64 -13.96 -3.33
C ALA A 12 -2.22 -13.65 -2.81
N ARG A 13 -1.56 -12.63 -3.37
CA ARG A 13 -0.25 -12.17 -2.92
C ARG A 13 -0.23 -11.86 -1.43
N LEU A 14 -1.19 -11.08 -0.91
CA LEU A 14 -1.27 -10.76 0.52
C LEU A 14 -1.50 -12.00 1.40
N CYS A 15 -2.33 -12.94 0.95
CA CYS A 15 -2.62 -14.18 1.67
C CYS A 15 -1.41 -15.11 1.74
N GLU A 16 -0.75 -15.30 0.61
CA GLU A 16 0.38 -16.23 0.42
C GLU A 16 1.68 -15.69 1.00
N THR A 17 1.85 -14.37 1.02
CA THR A 17 3.09 -13.79 1.55
C THR A 17 3.14 -13.92 3.08
N PRO A 18 4.22 -14.49 3.64
CA PRO A 18 4.44 -14.54 5.08
C PRO A 18 4.48 -13.15 5.72
N LEU A 19 4.15 -13.09 7.00
CA LEU A 19 4.30 -11.85 7.76
C LEU A 19 5.78 -11.50 7.87
N LEU A 20 6.10 -10.26 7.54
CA LEU A 20 7.39 -9.67 7.85
C LEU A 20 7.36 -9.21 9.31
N ASP A 21 8.13 -9.86 10.18
CA ASP A 21 8.22 -9.42 11.57
C ASP A 21 8.90 -8.05 11.67
N ARG A 22 8.59 -7.31 12.75
CA ARG A 22 9.09 -5.93 12.93
C ARG A 22 10.61 -5.85 12.99
N GLY A 23 11.28 -6.87 13.53
CA GLY A 23 12.74 -6.91 13.62
C GLY A 23 13.37 -7.03 12.23
N THR A 24 12.84 -7.92 11.39
CA THR A 24 13.29 -8.06 10.01
C THR A 24 12.97 -6.83 9.17
N ALA A 25 11.75 -6.27 9.27
CA ALA A 25 11.39 -5.03 8.60
C ALA A 25 12.34 -3.87 8.98
N HIS A 26 12.67 -3.75 10.26
CA HIS A 26 13.62 -2.72 10.73
C HIS A 26 15.03 -2.94 10.17
N LYS A 27 15.52 -4.18 10.11
CA LYS A 27 16.83 -4.50 9.50
C LYS A 27 16.87 -4.15 8.01
N LEU A 28 15.82 -4.51 7.26
CA LEU A 28 15.70 -4.17 5.84
C LEU A 28 15.67 -2.65 5.64
N HIS A 29 14.88 -1.95 6.45
CA HIS A 29 14.79 -0.48 6.39
C HIS A 29 16.14 0.19 6.70
N ARG A 30 16.87 -0.32 7.70
CA ARG A 30 18.19 0.18 8.01
C ARG A 30 19.18 -0.02 6.85
N ALA A 31 19.22 -1.22 6.28
CA ALA A 31 20.10 -1.52 5.15
C ALA A 31 19.76 -0.63 3.94
N ALA A 32 18.48 -0.51 3.61
CA ALA A 32 18.01 0.36 2.53
C ALA A 32 18.36 1.84 2.78
N PHE A 33 18.25 2.31 4.03
CA PHE A 33 18.68 3.65 4.41
C PHE A 33 20.19 3.86 4.22
N GLU A 34 21.02 2.90 4.65
CA GLU A 34 22.47 2.96 4.48
C GLU A 34 22.86 3.06 3.00
N GLU A 35 22.14 2.37 2.10
CA GLU A 35 22.31 2.48 0.64
C GLU A 35 21.79 3.80 0.05
N ALA A 36 20.70 4.35 0.61
CA ALA A 36 20.07 5.59 0.15
C ALA A 36 20.87 6.83 0.59
N PHE A 37 21.52 6.77 1.76
CA PHE A 37 22.16 7.92 2.39
C PHE A 37 23.18 8.64 1.49
N PRO A 38 24.11 7.97 0.80
CA PRO A 38 25.04 8.64 -0.13
C PRO A 38 24.34 9.38 -1.27
N LYS A 39 23.22 8.85 -1.77
CA LYS A 39 22.43 9.48 -2.85
C LYS A 39 21.72 10.74 -2.35
N MET A 40 21.28 10.73 -1.09
CA MET A 40 20.70 11.92 -0.46
C MET A 40 21.72 13.04 -0.31
N LEU A 41 22.97 12.71 0.05
CA LEU A 41 24.07 13.68 0.10
C LEU A 41 24.39 14.29 -1.27
N GLN A 42 24.03 13.60 -2.37
CA GLN A 42 24.16 14.08 -3.74
C GLN A 42 22.93 14.89 -4.22
N GLY A 43 21.97 15.16 -3.32
CA GLY A 43 20.82 16.01 -3.59
C GLY A 43 19.52 15.28 -3.95
N GLN A 44 19.48 13.94 -3.90
CA GLN A 44 18.22 13.21 -4.03
C GLN A 44 17.35 13.36 -2.78
N THR A 45 16.03 13.40 -2.94
CA THR A 45 15.12 13.25 -1.81
C THR A 45 15.21 11.82 -1.25
N PHE A 46 14.75 11.61 -0.01
CA PHE A 46 14.69 10.27 0.57
C PHE A 46 13.88 9.31 -0.31
N GLY A 47 12.71 9.74 -0.79
CA GLY A 47 11.87 8.94 -1.68
C GLY A 47 12.54 8.59 -3.01
N GLN A 48 13.36 9.47 -3.56
CA GLN A 48 14.14 9.18 -4.77
C GLN A 48 15.26 8.18 -4.48
N ALA A 49 16.02 8.41 -3.41
CA ALA A 49 17.17 7.59 -3.02
C ALA A 49 16.77 6.15 -2.65
N MET A 50 15.60 6.02 -2.01
CA MET A 50 14.99 4.74 -1.64
C MET A 50 14.30 4.05 -2.82
N GLY A 51 14.14 4.69 -3.99
CA GLY A 51 13.29 4.16 -5.05
C GLY A 51 11.84 3.97 -4.59
N GLY A 52 11.36 4.94 -3.81
CA GLY A 52 9.98 5.04 -3.32
C GLY A 52 8.97 5.17 -4.46
N LEU A 53 7.69 5.12 -4.13
CA LEU A 53 6.61 5.12 -5.13
C LEU A 53 6.74 6.32 -6.07
N SER A 54 6.68 6.07 -7.38
CA SER A 54 6.88 7.10 -8.41
C SER A 54 5.90 8.27 -8.24
N ILE A 55 4.65 7.98 -7.89
CA ILE A 55 3.60 8.97 -7.58
C ILE A 55 3.98 9.91 -6.43
N LEU A 56 4.88 9.53 -5.52
CA LEU A 56 5.32 10.35 -4.38
C LEU A 56 6.58 11.16 -4.67
N ASN A 57 7.25 10.91 -5.79
CA ASN A 57 8.52 11.54 -6.17
C ASN A 57 8.36 12.67 -7.21
N GLN A 58 7.12 13.07 -7.50
CA GLN A 58 6.78 14.12 -8.46
C GLN A 58 6.51 15.47 -7.78
N PRO A 59 6.58 16.60 -8.52
CA PRO A 59 6.20 17.91 -8.01
C PRO A 59 4.75 17.94 -7.50
N GLU A 60 4.46 18.82 -6.54
CA GLU A 60 3.16 18.85 -5.84
C GLU A 60 1.96 18.99 -6.79
N ASP A 61 2.04 19.86 -7.80
CA ASP A 61 0.95 20.06 -8.75
C ASP A 61 0.67 18.79 -9.58
N ALA A 62 1.73 18.12 -10.04
CA ALA A 62 1.63 16.85 -10.75
C ALA A 62 1.06 15.76 -9.84
N PHE A 63 1.52 15.69 -8.57
CA PHE A 63 0.97 14.80 -7.57
C PHE A 63 -0.53 14.99 -7.37
N ARG A 64 -0.98 16.23 -7.18
CA ARG A 64 -2.40 16.54 -6.97
C ARG A 64 -3.24 16.21 -8.20
N ALA A 65 -2.71 16.46 -9.40
CA ALA A 65 -3.37 16.13 -10.65
C ALA A 65 -3.53 14.61 -10.82
N GLU A 66 -2.46 13.83 -10.60
CA GLU A 66 -2.52 12.37 -10.66
C GLU A 66 -3.43 11.81 -9.58
N LEU A 67 -3.33 12.30 -8.34
CA LEU A 67 -4.17 11.84 -7.23
C LEU A 67 -5.67 11.99 -7.55
N LYS A 68 -6.03 13.08 -8.23
CA LYS A 68 -7.40 13.32 -8.68
C LYS A 68 -7.82 12.39 -9.82
N SER A 69 -6.93 12.14 -10.79
CA SER A 69 -7.26 11.27 -11.94
C SER A 69 -7.46 9.82 -11.52
N ILE A 70 -6.72 9.33 -10.52
CA ILE A 70 -6.76 7.93 -10.08
C ILE A 70 -7.80 7.65 -8.98
N ASP A 71 -8.53 8.66 -8.50
CA ASP A 71 -9.36 8.55 -7.28
C ASP A 71 -10.35 7.37 -7.35
N ASN A 72 -10.95 7.10 -8.51
CA ASN A 72 -11.88 5.99 -8.73
C ASN A 72 -11.36 4.91 -9.69
N ASP A 73 -10.05 4.91 -9.98
CA ASP A 73 -9.42 3.92 -10.84
C ASP A 73 -8.93 2.72 -10.01
N LEU A 74 -9.72 1.65 -9.95
CA LEU A 74 -9.38 0.47 -9.16
C LEU A 74 -8.05 -0.16 -9.58
N GLY A 75 -7.79 -0.27 -10.89
CA GLY A 75 -6.58 -0.90 -11.42
C GLY A 75 -5.34 -0.12 -11.02
N ARG A 76 -5.37 1.21 -11.12
CA ARG A 76 -4.26 2.06 -10.70
C ARG A 76 -4.02 2.02 -9.19
N GLN A 77 -5.06 1.97 -8.37
CA GLN A 77 -4.92 1.82 -6.91
C GLN A 77 -4.28 0.46 -6.56
N ILE A 78 -4.68 -0.62 -7.22
CA ILE A 78 -4.09 -1.96 -7.05
C ILE A 78 -2.62 -1.97 -7.46
N GLY A 79 -2.27 -1.34 -8.58
CA GLY A 79 -0.89 -1.22 -9.05
C GLY A 79 0.00 -0.53 -8.01
N ILE A 80 -0.43 0.62 -7.48
CA ILE A 80 0.33 1.35 -6.46
C ILE A 80 0.49 0.52 -5.18
N VAL A 81 -0.54 -0.22 -4.76
CA VAL A 81 -0.42 -1.10 -3.60
C VAL A 81 0.57 -2.23 -3.85
N ASN A 82 0.59 -2.83 -5.05
CA ASN A 82 1.59 -3.85 -5.40
C ASN A 82 3.02 -3.30 -5.33
N ASP A 83 3.26 -2.13 -5.91
CA ASP A 83 4.58 -1.46 -5.85
C ASP A 83 4.98 -1.19 -4.39
N ALA A 84 4.03 -0.77 -3.55
CA ALA A 84 4.26 -0.51 -2.14
C ALA A 84 4.54 -1.80 -1.35
N LEU A 85 3.90 -2.91 -1.70
CA LEU A 85 4.22 -4.22 -1.13
C LEU A 85 5.62 -4.67 -1.51
N ASP A 86 6.08 -4.40 -2.74
CA ASP A 86 7.46 -4.69 -3.13
C ASP A 86 8.45 -3.92 -2.25
N GLN A 87 8.18 -2.64 -1.98
CA GLN A 87 8.98 -1.84 -1.05
C GLN A 87 8.94 -2.37 0.39
N TRP A 88 7.78 -2.81 0.87
CA TRP A 88 7.67 -3.41 2.20
C TRP A 88 8.53 -4.66 2.34
N PHE A 89 8.41 -5.60 1.39
CA PHE A 89 9.12 -6.87 1.49
C PHE A 89 10.62 -6.78 1.17
N THR A 90 11.04 -5.77 0.41
CA THR A 90 12.47 -5.59 0.06
C THR A 90 13.19 -4.59 0.97
N LYS A 91 12.50 -3.56 1.46
CA LYS A 91 13.10 -2.43 2.18
C LYS A 91 12.46 -2.16 3.54
N GLY A 92 11.43 -2.92 3.94
CA GLY A 92 10.73 -2.69 5.21
C GLY A 92 9.98 -1.36 5.28
N GLU A 93 9.69 -0.72 4.14
CA GLU A 93 8.94 0.53 4.08
C GLU A 93 7.43 0.25 4.07
N ALA A 94 6.73 0.70 5.11
CA ALA A 94 5.31 0.38 5.26
C ALA A 94 4.48 1.02 4.13
N PRO A 95 3.58 0.27 3.47
CA PRO A 95 2.80 0.79 2.35
C PRO A 95 1.89 1.95 2.74
N PRO A 96 1.87 3.09 2.04
CA PRO A 96 0.98 4.20 2.37
C PRO A 96 -0.50 3.76 2.37
N PRO A 97 -1.27 4.00 3.45
CA PRO A 97 -2.59 3.41 3.63
C PRO A 97 -3.68 4.02 2.73
N TYR A 98 -3.38 5.15 2.06
CA TYR A 98 -4.37 5.84 1.22
C TYR A 98 -4.88 4.98 0.08
N TYR A 99 -3.98 4.31 -0.64
CA TYR A 99 -4.33 3.58 -1.85
C TYR A 99 -5.13 2.32 -1.52
N ALA A 100 -4.75 1.61 -0.45
CA ALA A 100 -5.54 0.51 0.11
C ALA A 100 -6.92 0.97 0.60
N TRP A 101 -7.00 2.13 1.24
CA TRP A 101 -8.27 2.73 1.63
C TRP A 101 -9.16 3.05 0.42
N ARG A 102 -8.59 3.55 -0.68
CA ARG A 102 -9.34 3.77 -1.93
C ARG A 102 -9.87 2.48 -2.54
N ILE A 103 -9.09 1.39 -2.55
CA ILE A 103 -9.56 0.06 -3.00
C ILE A 103 -10.82 -0.32 -2.22
N ALA A 104 -10.78 -0.28 -0.89
CA ALA A 104 -11.94 -0.62 -0.06
C ALA A 104 -13.15 0.28 -0.35
N VAL A 105 -12.95 1.60 -0.50
CA VAL A 105 -14.03 2.54 -0.86
C VAL A 105 -14.64 2.24 -2.22
N ILE A 106 -13.83 1.95 -3.23
CA ILE A 106 -14.30 1.64 -4.60
C ILE A 106 -15.14 0.35 -4.59
N LEU A 107 -14.65 -0.72 -3.95
CA LEU A 107 -15.37 -1.99 -3.85
C LEU A 107 -16.71 -1.82 -3.12
N SER A 108 -16.72 -1.06 -2.03
CA SER A 108 -17.93 -0.76 -1.27
C SER A 108 -18.97 -0.02 -2.10
N LYS A 109 -18.56 1.02 -2.85
CA LYS A 109 -19.44 1.76 -3.76
C LYS A 109 -19.98 0.89 -4.89
N ALA A 110 -19.18 -0.06 -5.37
CA ALA A 110 -19.58 -1.04 -6.37
C ALA A 110 -20.45 -2.18 -5.79
N LYS A 111 -20.77 -2.16 -4.49
CA LYS A 111 -21.51 -3.22 -3.77
C LYS A 111 -20.81 -4.60 -3.80
N ARG A 112 -19.50 -4.62 -4.02
CA ARG A 112 -18.64 -5.81 -4.05
C ARG A 112 -18.12 -6.15 -2.65
N LYS A 113 -19.06 -6.47 -1.75
CA LYS A 113 -18.77 -6.63 -0.31
C LYS A 113 -17.89 -7.85 -0.01
N ASP A 114 -18.06 -8.92 -0.77
CA ASP A 114 -17.29 -10.16 -0.55
C ASP A 114 -15.82 -9.93 -0.92
N GLU A 115 -15.55 -9.24 -2.04
CA GLU A 115 -14.21 -8.88 -2.44
C GLU A 115 -13.60 -7.82 -1.51
N GLU A 116 -14.39 -6.85 -1.05
CA GLU A 116 -13.97 -5.89 -0.01
C GLU A 116 -13.52 -6.63 1.25
N GLY A 117 -14.33 -7.57 1.75
CA GLY A 117 -14.03 -8.36 2.93
C GLY A 117 -12.75 -9.19 2.78
N ARG A 118 -12.59 -9.89 1.66
CA ARG A 118 -11.39 -10.69 1.36
C ARG A 118 -10.13 -9.81 1.30
N PHE A 119 -10.22 -8.66 0.64
CA PHE A 119 -9.12 -7.70 0.57
C PHE A 119 -8.76 -7.16 1.97
N LEU A 120 -9.75 -6.72 2.74
CA LEU A 120 -9.53 -6.15 4.07
C LEU A 120 -8.95 -7.16 5.06
N ALA A 121 -9.42 -8.41 5.04
CA ALA A 121 -8.86 -9.48 5.85
C ALA A 121 -7.38 -9.70 5.52
N ALA A 122 -7.06 -9.82 4.23
CA ALA A 122 -5.70 -10.03 3.76
C ALA A 122 -4.77 -8.83 4.06
N TRP A 123 -5.26 -7.60 3.90
CA TRP A 123 -4.51 -6.39 4.24
C TRP A 123 -4.26 -6.28 5.76
N CYS A 124 -5.30 -6.49 6.57
CA CYS A 124 -5.21 -6.31 8.03
C CYS A 124 -4.35 -7.39 8.70
N LYS A 125 -4.21 -8.57 8.08
CA LYS A 125 -3.21 -9.57 8.47
C LYS A 125 -1.81 -8.95 8.58
N HIS A 126 -1.42 -8.11 7.62
CA HIS A 126 -0.09 -7.48 7.58
C HIS A 126 -0.04 -6.14 8.33
N PHE A 127 -1.05 -5.29 8.14
CA PHE A 127 -0.97 -3.86 8.50
C PHE A 127 -2.07 -3.41 9.47
N GLY A 128 -2.90 -4.32 9.98
CA GLY A 128 -4.02 -3.97 10.88
C GLY A 128 -3.59 -3.40 12.24
N ALA A 129 -2.37 -3.70 12.67
CA ALA A 129 -1.78 -3.16 13.90
C ALA A 129 -0.90 -1.91 13.68
N THR A 130 -0.77 -1.43 12.43
CA THR A 130 0.00 -0.23 12.10
C THR A 130 -0.76 1.02 12.54
N ARG A 131 -0.04 2.01 13.08
CA ARG A 131 -0.63 3.25 13.57
C ARG A 131 -0.83 4.28 12.45
N GLY A 132 -1.92 5.01 12.52
CA GLY A 132 -2.25 6.13 11.63
C GLY A 132 -3.71 6.08 11.17
N ASN A 133 -4.33 7.25 11.03
CA ASN A 133 -5.78 7.40 10.84
C ASN A 133 -6.38 6.47 9.77
N ARG A 134 -5.69 6.27 8.64
CA ARG A 134 -6.20 5.41 7.55
C ARG A 134 -5.94 3.92 7.75
N TYR A 135 -4.88 3.52 8.46
CA TYR A 135 -4.69 2.12 8.84
C TYR A 135 -5.78 1.70 9.83
N GLU A 136 -6.05 2.55 10.83
CA GLU A 136 -7.12 2.31 11.80
C GLU A 136 -8.49 2.29 11.12
N ALA A 137 -8.76 3.21 10.17
CA ALA A 137 -9.99 3.18 9.39
C ALA A 137 -10.17 1.89 8.55
N LEU A 138 -9.09 1.35 7.97
CA LEU A 138 -9.13 0.08 7.26
C LEU A 138 -9.44 -1.09 8.21
N ALA A 139 -8.78 -1.14 9.37
CA ALA A 139 -9.06 -2.12 10.40
C ALA A 139 -10.52 -2.02 10.91
N ASP A 140 -11.02 -0.81 11.16
CA ASP A 140 -12.41 -0.58 11.59
C ASP A 140 -13.43 -1.06 10.55
N ARG A 141 -13.15 -0.85 9.26
CA ARG A 141 -13.99 -1.39 8.17
C ARG A 141 -13.99 -2.91 8.19
N ALA A 142 -12.82 -3.52 8.37
CA ALA A 142 -12.69 -4.98 8.44
C ALA A 142 -13.47 -5.56 9.63
N ARG A 143 -13.41 -4.92 10.82
CA ARG A 143 -14.22 -5.33 11.99
C ARG A 143 -15.72 -5.22 11.74
N LYS A 144 -16.16 -4.14 11.08
CA LYS A 144 -17.58 -3.94 10.71
C LYS A 144 -18.11 -5.00 9.74
N LEU A 145 -17.23 -5.59 8.93
CA LEU A 145 -17.56 -6.71 8.04
C LEU A 145 -17.40 -8.08 8.71
N GLY A 146 -16.87 -8.15 9.94
CA GLY A 146 -16.66 -9.40 10.67
C GLY A 146 -15.46 -10.22 10.15
N VAL A 147 -14.47 -9.58 9.53
CA VAL A 147 -13.31 -10.25 8.89
C VAL A 147 -11.96 -9.90 9.53
N TYR A 148 -11.95 -9.15 10.64
CA TYR A 148 -10.77 -8.76 11.42
C TYR A 148 -11.09 -8.70 12.90
#